data_AF-A0A2N3XQF9-F1
#
_entry.id   AF-A0A2N3XQF9-F1
#
_cell.length_a   1.000
_cell.length_b   1.000
_cell.length_c   1.000
_cell.angle_alpha   90.00
_cell.angle_beta   90.00
_cell.angle_gamma   90.00
#
_symmetry.space_group_name_H-M   'P 1'
#
loop_
_entity.id
_entity.type
_entity.pdbx_description
1 polymer ?
#
loop_
_entity_poly.entity_id
_entity_poly.type
_entity_poly.pdbx_seq_one_letter_code
_entity_poly.pdbx_strand_id
1 'polypeptide(L)'
;MPGYHAPADAIMRCGGNVGGMSADAKSIKDKAAGAEVPEVSWGLLGLATTYSSYRELLDKFKQHLDEMAEGLTKAGEDLTECGKDYQATDQSMAELLGKIIGDIGKTAGGGGGGGSW
;
A
#
# COMPACT_ATOMS: atom_id res chain seq x y z
N MET A 1 27.62 -12.67 0.96
CA MET A 1 27.29 -11.83 -0.21
C MET A 1 26.32 -10.75 0.25
N PRO A 2 26.46 -9.49 -0.18
CA PRO A 2 25.43 -8.50 0.07
C PRO A 2 24.21 -8.90 -0.77
N GLY A 3 23.34 -9.73 -0.18
CA GLY A 3 22.06 -10.11 -0.79
C GLY A 3 21.18 -8.88 -0.92
N TYR A 4 20.28 -8.90 -1.89
CA TYR A 4 19.20 -7.91 -2.01
C TYR A 4 18.41 -7.88 -0.69
N HIS A 5 18.74 -6.94 0.20
CA HIS A 5 17.94 -6.67 1.38
C HIS A 5 16.83 -5.73 0.95
N ALA A 6 15.76 -6.27 0.38
CA ALA A 6 14.53 -5.52 0.22
C ALA A 6 13.97 -5.28 1.64
N PRO A 7 13.85 -4.03 2.11
CA PRO A 7 13.34 -3.77 3.44
C PRO A 7 11.82 -3.95 3.42
N ALA A 8 11.35 -5.20 3.48
CA ALA A 8 9.94 -5.59 3.43
C ALA A 8 9.07 -4.75 4.38
N ASP A 9 9.55 -4.52 5.61
CA ASP A 9 8.87 -3.68 6.60
C ASP A 9 8.71 -2.23 6.15
N ALA A 10 9.71 -1.67 5.46
CA ALA A 10 9.63 -0.30 4.94
C ALA A 10 8.64 -0.22 3.76
N ILE A 11 8.58 -1.26 2.92
CA ILE A 11 7.62 -1.36 1.81
C ILE A 11 6.19 -1.45 2.37
N MET A 12 5.95 -2.32 3.35
CA MET A 12 4.65 -2.45 4.00
C MET A 12 4.23 -1.16 4.71
N ARG A 13 5.16 -0.46 5.39
CA ARG A 13 4.88 0.86 6.00
C ARG A 13 4.52 1.90 4.95
N CYS A 14 5.21 1.90 3.81
CA CYS A 14 4.87 2.77 2.69
C CYS A 14 3.46 2.48 2.19
N GLY A 15 3.10 1.20 1.99
CA GLY A 15 1.75 0.78 1.62
C GLY A 15 0.69 1.26 2.61
N GLY A 16 0.94 1.11 3.92
CA GLY A 16 0.05 1.63 4.96
C GLY A 16 -0.12 3.15 4.92
N ASN A 17 0.97 3.90 4.72
CA ASN A 17 0.91 5.37 4.61
C ASN A 17 0.12 5.82 3.38
N VAL A 18 0.38 5.20 2.22
CA VAL A 18 -0.31 5.49 0.95
C VAL A 18 -1.79 5.14 1.05
N GLY A 19 -2.12 3.97 1.60
CA GLY A 19 -3.50 3.59 1.89
C GLY A 19 -4.18 4.55 2.86
N GLY A 20 -3.46 5.07 3.85
CA GLY A 20 -3.93 6.08 4.80
C GLY A 20 -4.34 7.39 4.15
N MET A 21 -3.64 7.82 3.09
CA MET A 21 -3.99 9.04 2.34
C MET A 21 -5.36 8.96 1.65
N SER A 22 -5.91 7.76 1.45
CA SER A 22 -7.29 7.60 0.95
C SER A 22 -8.33 8.21 1.91
N ALA A 23 -8.06 8.18 3.22
CA ALA A 23 -8.92 8.80 4.23
C ALA A 23 -8.88 10.33 4.13
N ASP A 24 -7.72 10.89 3.82
CA ASP A 24 -7.56 12.34 3.59
C ASP A 24 -8.33 12.78 2.35
N ALA A 25 -8.24 12.03 1.24
CA ALA A 25 -9.00 12.31 0.02
C ALA A 25 -10.52 12.30 0.28
N LYS A 26 -11.02 11.30 1.02
CA LYS A 26 -12.43 11.23 1.45
C LYS A 26 -12.81 12.42 2.34
N SER A 27 -11.96 12.78 3.30
CA SER A 27 -12.20 13.94 4.17
C SER A 27 -12.30 15.26 3.38
N ILE A 28 -11.44 15.44 2.37
CA ILE A 28 -11.50 16.62 1.49
C ILE A 28 -12.81 16.62 0.69
N LYS A 29 -13.24 15.46 0.18
CA LYS A 29 -14.51 15.33 -0.54
C LYS A 29 -15.70 15.72 0.34
N ASP A 30 -15.75 15.22 1.56
CA ASP A 30 -16.83 15.52 2.50
C ASP A 30 -16.87 17.03 2.84
N LYS A 31 -15.70 17.64 3.04
CA LYS A 31 -15.58 19.10 3.23
C LYS A 31 -16.04 19.87 2.01
N ALA A 32 -15.71 19.41 0.80
CA ALA A 32 -16.14 20.05 -0.45
C ALA A 32 -17.66 19.94 -0.64
N ALA A 33 -18.27 18.82 -0.25
CA ALA A 33 -19.73 18.67 -0.23
C ALA A 33 -20.39 19.59 0.82
N GLY A 34 -19.81 19.71 2.01
CA GLY A 34 -20.31 20.62 3.05
C GLY A 34 -20.13 22.11 2.73
N ALA A 35 -19.15 22.46 1.91
CA ALA A 35 -18.88 23.82 1.46
C ALA A 35 -19.66 24.22 0.19
N GLU A 36 -20.59 23.37 -0.27
CA GLU A 36 -21.39 23.64 -1.46
C GLU A 36 -22.29 24.87 -1.26
N VAL A 37 -22.20 25.82 -2.20
CA VAL A 37 -22.97 27.07 -2.14
C VAL A 37 -24.35 26.82 -2.75
N PRO A 38 -25.44 26.97 -1.97
CA PRO A 38 -26.78 26.66 -2.45
C PRO A 38 -27.24 27.69 -3.49
N GLU A 39 -28.12 27.25 -4.39
CA GLU A 39 -28.66 27.99 -5.53
C GLU A 39 -29.10 29.43 -5.16
N VAL A 40 -29.79 29.57 -4.03
CA VAL A 40 -30.29 30.85 -3.51
C VAL A 40 -29.21 31.91 -3.31
N SER A 41 -27.95 31.50 -3.07
CA SER A 41 -26.84 32.42 -2.80
C SER A 41 -26.24 33.03 -4.06
N TRP A 42 -26.59 32.53 -5.25
CA TRP A 42 -26.03 32.99 -6.54
C TRP A 42 -26.82 34.15 -7.15
N GLY A 43 -28.08 34.35 -6.75
CA GLY A 43 -28.98 35.33 -7.34
C GLY A 43 -29.31 35.06 -8.82
N LEU A 44 -30.26 35.80 -9.39
CA LEU A 44 -30.76 35.58 -10.76
C LEU A 44 -29.65 35.58 -11.82
N LEU A 45 -28.71 36.51 -11.74
CA LEU A 45 -27.62 36.62 -12.71
C LEU A 45 -26.63 35.46 -12.59
N GLY A 46 -26.28 35.06 -11.35
CA GLY A 46 -25.37 33.92 -11.12
C GLY A 46 -25.99 32.60 -11.56
N LEU A 47 -27.30 32.42 -11.37
CA LEU A 47 -28.03 31.25 -11.87
C LEU A 47 -28.02 31.14 -13.38
N ALA A 48 -28.22 32.26 -14.06
CA ALA A 48 -28.25 32.30 -15.53
C ALA A 48 -26.87 32.13 -16.18
N THR A 49 -25.77 32.35 -15.45
CA THR A 49 -24.42 32.48 -16.05
C THR A 49 -23.38 31.49 -15.53
N THR A 50 -23.37 31.18 -14.23
CA THR A 50 -22.20 30.52 -13.60
C THR A 50 -22.55 29.33 -12.71
N TYR A 51 -23.78 29.25 -12.19
CA TYR A 51 -24.17 28.20 -11.25
C TYR A 51 -24.06 26.78 -11.83
N SER A 52 -24.50 26.58 -13.08
CA SER A 52 -24.42 25.27 -13.74
C SER A 52 -22.98 24.80 -13.92
N SER A 53 -22.09 25.69 -14.35
CA SER A 53 -20.65 25.40 -14.47
C SER A 53 -20.00 25.14 -13.12
N TYR A 54 -20.38 25.88 -12.07
CA TYR A 54 -19.93 25.63 -10.70
C TYR A 54 -20.32 24.23 -10.22
N ARG A 55 -21.60 23.86 -10.38
CA ARG A 55 -22.11 22.53 -10.00
C ARG A 55 -21.39 21.42 -10.75
N GLU A 56 -21.20 21.56 -12.06
CA GLU A 56 -20.47 20.58 -12.87
C GLU A 56 -19.01 20.43 -12.43
N LEU A 57 -18.31 21.54 -12.17
CA LEU A 57 -16.94 21.52 -11.67
C LEU A 57 -16.84 20.88 -10.29
N LEU A 58 -17.78 21.19 -9.40
CA LEU A 58 -17.83 20.60 -8.06
C LEU A 58 -18.07 19.09 -8.13
N ASP A 59 -18.98 18.63 -8.99
CA ASP A 59 -19.26 17.21 -9.18
C ASP A 59 -18.04 16.48 -9.77
N LYS A 60 -17.37 17.06 -10.79
CA LYS A 60 -16.11 16.51 -11.32
C LYS A 60 -15.00 16.45 -10.27
N PHE A 61 -14.90 17.47 -9.43
CA PHE A 61 -13.91 17.49 -8.35
C PHE A 61 -14.19 16.39 -7.31
N LYS A 62 -15.45 16.22 -6.90
CA LYS A 62 -15.87 15.15 -5.99
C LYS A 62 -15.57 13.76 -6.58
N GLN A 63 -15.86 13.56 -7.87
CA GLN A 63 -15.56 12.30 -8.56
C GLN A 63 -14.06 12.03 -8.61
N HIS A 64 -13.25 13.05 -8.92
CA HIS A 64 -11.79 12.88 -8.96
C HIS A 64 -11.21 12.50 -7.59
N LEU A 65 -11.77 13.01 -6.50
CA LEU A 65 -11.37 12.63 -5.15
C LEU A 65 -11.75 11.18 -4.80
N ASP A 66 -12.88 10.66 -5.32
CA ASP A 66 -13.23 9.24 -5.18
C ASP A 66 -12.23 8.36 -5.91
N GLU A 67 -11.96 8.67 -7.19
CA GLU A 67 -10.98 7.95 -8.00
C GLU A 67 -9.59 7.97 -7.37
N MET A 68 -9.20 9.11 -6.78
CA MET A 68 -7.95 9.24 -6.02
C MET A 68 -7.94 8.37 -4.77
N ALA A 69 -9.02 8.34 -3.99
CA ALA A 69 -9.12 7.52 -2.80
C ALA A 69 -9.05 6.01 -3.12
N GLU A 70 -9.70 5.58 -4.20
CA GLU A 70 -9.63 4.21 -4.70
C GLU A 70 -8.21 3.86 -5.18
N GLY A 71 -7.59 4.73 -5.97
CA GLY A 71 -6.23 4.55 -6.45
C GLY A 71 -5.20 4.45 -5.33
N LEU A 72 -5.32 5.30 -4.30
CA LEU A 72 -4.47 5.27 -3.10
C LEU A 72 -4.67 4.00 -2.27
N THR A 73 -5.93 3.55 -2.14
CA THR A 73 -6.24 2.29 -1.46
C THR A 73 -5.55 1.12 -2.16
N LYS A 74 -5.75 1.02 -3.48
CA LYS A 74 -5.16 -0.04 -4.30
C LYS A 74 -3.64 0.00 -4.29
N ALA A 75 -3.03 1.18 -4.44
CA ALA A 75 -1.58 1.32 -4.35
C ALA A 75 -1.04 0.91 -2.97
N GLY A 76 -1.76 1.23 -1.90
CA GLY A 76 -1.42 0.79 -0.55
C GLY A 76 -1.48 -0.72 -0.37
N GLU A 77 -2.50 -1.36 -0.94
CA GLU A 77 -2.66 -2.83 -0.96
C GLU A 77 -1.53 -3.51 -1.75
N ASP A 78 -1.27 -3.07 -2.98
CA ASP A 78 -0.23 -3.62 -3.87
C ASP A 78 1.17 -3.52 -3.22
N LEU A 79 1.47 -2.38 -2.59
CA LEU A 79 2.73 -2.21 -1.85
C LEU A 79 2.82 -3.13 -0.64
N THR A 80 1.72 -3.27 0.10
CA THR A 80 1.68 -4.15 1.29
C THR A 80 1.86 -5.61 0.89
N GLU A 81 1.22 -6.05 -0.19
CA GLU A 81 1.37 -7.40 -0.75
C GLU A 81 2.82 -7.65 -1.22
N CYS A 82 3.40 -6.73 -1.97
CA CYS A 82 4.79 -6.79 -2.39
C CYS A 82 5.75 -6.93 -1.20
N GLY A 83 5.53 -6.17 -0.12
CA GLY A 83 6.32 -6.29 1.11
C GLY A 83 6.19 -7.67 1.77
N LYS A 84 4.98 -8.25 1.81
CA LYS A 84 4.75 -9.61 2.32
C LYS A 84 5.45 -10.67 1.48
N ASP A 85 5.43 -10.54 0.17
CA ASP A 85 6.09 -11.48 -0.74
C ASP A 85 7.61 -11.49 -0.55
N TYR A 86 8.22 -10.31 -0.38
CA TYR A 86 9.64 -10.23 -0.02
C TYR A 86 9.93 -10.92 1.31
N GLN A 87 9.13 -10.66 2.34
CA GLN A 87 9.30 -11.27 3.65
C GLN A 87 9.15 -12.81 3.59
N ALA A 88 8.15 -13.31 2.86
CA ALA A 88 7.91 -14.75 2.70
C ALA A 88 9.05 -15.43 1.94
N THR A 89 9.58 -14.77 0.91
CA THR A 89 10.73 -15.26 0.12
C THR A 89 11.98 -15.36 0.99
N ASP A 90 12.27 -14.34 1.79
CA ASP A 90 13.42 -14.33 2.71
C ASP A 90 13.31 -15.44 3.76
N GLN A 91 12.12 -15.65 4.33
CA GLN A 91 11.88 -16.73 5.30
C GLN A 91 12.07 -18.11 4.66
N SER A 92 11.51 -18.32 3.47
CA SER A 92 11.65 -19.58 2.71
C SER A 92 13.11 -19.89 2.39
N MET A 93 13.89 -18.90 1.95
CA MET A 93 15.33 -19.06 1.70
C MET A 93 16.10 -19.38 2.99
N ALA A 94 15.79 -18.71 4.10
CA ALA A 94 16.42 -18.98 5.39
C ALA A 94 16.14 -20.41 5.88
N GLU A 95 14.91 -20.90 5.71
CA GLU A 95 14.55 -22.29 6.04
C GLU A 95 15.28 -23.32 5.17
N LEU A 96 15.34 -23.09 3.86
CA LEU A 96 16.06 -23.96 2.93
C LEU A 96 17.55 -24.02 3.25
N LEU A 97 18.18 -22.86 3.49
CA LEU A 97 19.59 -22.79 3.90
C LEU A 97 19.82 -23.48 5.25
N GLY A 98 18.92 -23.29 6.21
CA GLY A 98 18.98 -23.96 7.51
C GLY A 98 18.91 -25.48 7.39
N LYS A 99 18.04 -26.01 6.52
CA LYS A 99 17.98 -27.45 6.22
C LYS A 99 19.28 -27.96 5.58
N ILE A 100 19.79 -27.26 4.56
CA ILE A 100 21.04 -27.64 3.88
C ILE A 100 22.21 -27.67 4.87
N ILE A 101 22.34 -26.64 5.72
CA ILE A 101 23.40 -26.59 6.75
C ILE A 101 23.23 -27.73 7.76
N GLY A 102 22.00 -28.01 8.20
CA GLY A 102 21.70 -29.11 9.11
C GLY A 102 22.04 -30.48 8.53
N ASP A 103 21.76 -30.69 7.24
CA ASP A 103 22.03 -31.94 6.53
C ASP A 103 23.53 -32.14 6.27
N ILE A 104 24.26 -31.06 5.93
CA ILE A 104 25.73 -31.07 5.84
C ILE A 104 26.36 -31.37 7.21
N GLY A 105 25.85 -30.77 8.29
CA GLY A 105 26.30 -31.03 9.65
C GLY A 105 26.09 -32.49 10.07
N LYS A 106 24.97 -33.10 9.70
CA LYS A 106 24.68 -34.53 9.96
C LYS A 106 25.56 -35.47 9.14
N THR A 107 25.85 -35.15 7.88
CA THR A 107 26.75 -35.97 7.04
C THR A 107 28.22 -35.84 7.45
N ALA A 108 28.65 -34.69 7.96
CA ALA A 108 30.01 -34.50 8.48
C ALA A 108 30.22 -35.06 9.90
N GLY A 109 29.18 -35.12 10.75
CA GLY A 109 29.25 -35.59 12.14
C GLY A 109 29.17 -37.12 12.34
N GLY A 110 28.90 -37.90 11.29
CA GLY A 110 28.74 -39.36 11.35
C GLY A 110 30.01 -40.20 11.13
N GLY A 111 31.16 -39.57 10.94
CA GLY A 111 32.44 -40.24 10.62
C GLY A 111 33.46 -40.19 11.77
N GLY A 112 33.06 -40.57 12.97
CA GLY A 112 33.98 -40.56 14.13
C GLY A 112 33.61 -41.60 15.18
N GLY A 113 34.21 -42.79 15.08
CA GLY A 113 34.30 -43.71 16.22
C GLY A 113 34.25 -45.19 15.84
N GLY A 114 35.40 -45.86 15.92
CA GLY A 114 35.45 -47.33 15.99
C GLY A 114 36.78 -47.93 15.54
N GLY A 115 37.85 -47.73 16.32
CA GLY A 115 39.08 -48.53 16.23
C GLY A 115 39.00 -49.85 17.02
N SER A 116 40.05 -50.67 16.84
CA SER A 116 40.33 -52.01 17.43
C SER A 116 39.46 -53.15 16.86
N TRP A 117 40.00 -54.20 16.24
CA TRP A 117 41.19 -55.01 16.55
C TRP A 117 41.94 -55.46 15.30
#